data_AF-A0A243Q527-F1
#
_entry.id   AF-A0A243Q527-F1
#
_cell.length_a   1.000
_cell.length_b   1.000
_cell.length_c   1.000
_cell.angle_alpha   90.00
_cell.angle_beta   90.00
_cell.angle_gamma   90.00
#
_symmetry.space_group_name_H-M   'P 1'
#
loop_
_entity.id
_entity.type
_entity.pdbx_description
1 polymer ?
#
loop_
_entity_poly.entity_id
_entity_poly.type
_entity_poly.pdbx_seq_one_letter_code
_entity_poly.pdbx_strand_id
1 'polypeptide(L)'
;VIEDNLWKFDFSTMSRNVLDHLKTHHDDQALVEMTQSSLAAKFGCSQSKVSRAISQLSRHNFTWKERRGVYRVHPLYAYRWGSVKQRRLVKSLEKVLLEHEIVIPTVRNEATR
;
A
#
# COMPACT_ATOMS: atom_id res chain seq x y z
N VAL A 1 -9.74 -3.42 -10.97
CA VAL A 1 -10.27 -4.33 -9.93
C VAL A 1 -9.90 -3.89 -8.52
N ILE A 2 -8.63 -3.95 -8.08
CA ILE A 2 -8.25 -3.53 -6.69
C ILE A 2 -8.57 -2.05 -6.45
N GLU A 3 -8.13 -1.17 -7.36
CA GLU A 3 -8.39 0.28 -7.29
C GLU A 3 -9.88 0.60 -7.11
N ASP A 4 -10.73 -0.02 -7.92
CA ASP A 4 -12.19 0.19 -7.93
C ASP A 4 -12.86 -0.28 -6.63
N ASN A 5 -12.17 -1.11 -5.85
CA ASN A 5 -12.64 -1.67 -4.58
C ASN A 5 -11.96 -1.04 -3.35
N LEU A 6 -11.15 0.02 -3.51
CA LEU A 6 -10.46 0.69 -2.39
C LEU A 6 -11.41 1.16 -1.28
N TRP A 7 -12.66 1.49 -1.63
CA TRP A 7 -13.68 1.90 -0.67
C TRP A 7 -14.04 0.81 0.34
N LYS A 8 -13.84 -0.47 0.02
CA LYS A 8 -14.15 -1.61 0.90
C LYS A 8 -13.17 -1.81 2.05
N PHE A 9 -11.99 -1.16 1.99
CA PHE A 9 -10.93 -1.32 2.98
C PHE A 9 -11.02 -0.34 4.16
N ASP A 10 -12.02 0.55 4.15
CA ASP A 10 -12.27 1.54 5.22
C ASP A 10 -11.00 2.32 5.65
N PHE A 11 -10.19 2.71 4.66
CA PHE A 11 -8.96 3.45 4.92
C PHE A 11 -9.25 4.83 5.47
N SER A 12 -8.56 5.19 6.56
CA SER A 12 -8.56 6.57 7.04
C SER A 12 -8.05 7.52 5.95
N THR A 13 -8.41 8.81 6.03
CA THR A 13 -7.88 9.83 5.12
C THR A 13 -6.35 9.83 5.08
N MET A 14 -5.69 9.63 6.23
CA MET A 14 -4.23 9.56 6.27
C MET A 14 -3.69 8.32 5.57
N SER A 15 -4.35 7.17 5.72
CA SER A 15 -3.97 5.94 5.03
C SER A 15 -4.09 6.09 3.52
N ARG A 16 -5.14 6.74 3.02
CA ARG A 16 -5.28 7.08 1.59
C ARG A 16 -4.16 8.02 1.13
N ASN A 17 -3.89 9.10 1.87
CA ASN A 17 -2.83 10.04 1.53
C ASN A 17 -1.44 9.37 1.48
N VAL A 18 -1.14 8.51 2.47
CA VAL A 18 0.10 7.73 2.48
C VAL A 18 0.14 6.78 1.28
N LEU A 19 -0.93 6.03 1.02
CA LEU A 19 -0.98 5.07 -0.08
C LEU A 19 -0.78 5.75 -1.44
N ASP A 20 -1.46 6.87 -1.68
CA ASP A 20 -1.35 7.66 -2.91
C ASP A 20 0.06 8.23 -3.06
N HIS A 21 0.65 8.71 -1.97
CA HIS A 21 2.02 9.18 -1.98
C HIS A 21 2.99 8.05 -2.36
N LEU A 22 2.91 6.90 -1.69
CA LEU A 22 3.80 5.77 -1.97
C LEU A 22 3.62 5.27 -3.41
N LYS A 23 2.38 5.15 -3.87
CA LYS A 23 2.06 4.76 -5.26
C LYS A 23 2.57 5.77 -6.28
N THR A 24 2.63 7.05 -5.97
CA THR A 24 3.10 8.07 -6.93
C THR A 24 4.62 8.17 -6.99
N HIS A 25 5.33 7.85 -5.89
CA HIS A 25 6.77 8.10 -5.75
C HIS A 25 7.62 6.83 -5.64
N HIS A 26 7.08 5.68 -6.04
CA HIS A 26 7.85 4.44 -6.07
C HIS A 26 8.81 4.40 -7.26
N ASP A 27 9.94 3.73 -7.07
CA ASP A 27 10.90 3.43 -8.13
C ASP A 27 10.46 2.22 -8.98
N ASP A 28 11.27 1.80 -9.95
CA ASP A 28 11.02 0.62 -10.79
C ASP A 28 10.93 -0.72 -10.03
N GLN A 29 11.26 -0.74 -8.73
CA GLN A 29 11.13 -1.89 -7.84
C GLN A 29 9.93 -1.76 -6.89
N ALA A 30 9.06 -0.77 -7.10
CA ALA A 30 7.97 -0.45 -6.18
C ALA A 30 8.44 -0.02 -4.78
N LEU A 31 9.68 0.45 -4.66
CA LEU A 31 10.26 0.92 -3.41
C LEU A 31 10.11 2.43 -3.27
N VAL A 32 9.88 2.88 -2.05
CA VAL A 32 9.86 4.28 -1.66
C VAL A 32 10.81 4.46 -0.48
N GLU A 33 11.86 5.25 -0.68
CA GLU A 33 12.80 5.61 0.38
C GLU A 33 12.29 6.81 1.15
N MET A 34 11.52 6.56 2.21
CA MET A 34 11.02 7.60 3.09
C MET A 34 10.81 7.10 4.51
N THR A 35 11.20 7.89 5.51
CA THR A 35 10.95 7.57 6.92
C THR A 35 9.55 8.00 7.33
N GLN A 36 9.03 7.43 8.42
CA GLN A 36 7.77 7.90 9.00
C GLN A 36 7.85 9.36 9.44
N SER A 37 9.01 9.83 9.89
CA SER A 37 9.22 11.22 10.29
C SER A 37 9.14 12.17 9.10
N SER A 38 9.72 11.82 7.95
CA SER A 38 9.62 12.67 6.75
C SER A 38 8.22 12.64 6.13
N LEU A 39 7.53 11.50 6.15
CA LEU A 39 6.09 11.42 5.86
C LEU A 39 5.28 12.34 6.78
N ALA A 40 5.57 12.34 8.08
CA ALA A 40 4.86 13.14 9.06
C ALA A 40 5.06 14.64 8.82
N ALA A 41 6.30 15.06 8.55
CA ALA A 41 6.63 16.42 8.16
C ALA A 41 5.92 16.83 6.86
N LYS A 42 5.93 15.96 5.83
CA LYS A 42 5.25 16.21 4.55
C LYS A 42 3.76 16.45 4.73
N PHE A 43 3.11 15.66 5.57
CA PHE A 43 1.66 15.76 5.80
C PHE A 43 1.27 16.72 6.94
N GLY A 44 2.23 17.43 7.53
CA GLY A 44 1.97 18.35 8.65
C GLY A 44 1.29 17.68 9.85
N CYS A 45 1.69 16.44 10.18
CA CYS A 45 1.06 15.66 11.24
C CYS A 45 2.06 14.93 12.13
N SER A 46 1.58 14.24 13.16
CA SER A 46 2.45 13.46 14.05
C SER A 46 2.92 12.15 13.42
N GLN A 47 4.15 11.73 13.75
CA GLN A 47 4.69 10.45 13.30
C GLN A 47 3.80 9.26 13.70
N SER A 48 3.17 9.32 14.87
CA SER A 48 2.22 8.30 15.33
C SER A 48 1.01 8.16 14.39
N LYS A 49 0.53 9.26 13.79
CA LYS A 49 -0.58 9.23 12.82
C LYS A 49 -0.17 8.52 11.53
N VAL A 50 1.04 8.81 11.04
CA VAL A 50 1.64 8.10 9.89
C VAL A 50 1.87 6.62 10.20
N SER A 51 2.39 6.30 11.39
CA SER A 51 2.64 4.92 11.80
C SER A 51 1.36 4.08 11.81
N ARG A 52 0.25 4.64 12.32
CA ARG A 52 -1.07 4.00 12.27
C ARG A 52 -1.56 3.80 10.83
N ALA A 53 -1.39 4.81 9.98
CA ALA A 53 -1.76 4.73 8.58
C ALA A 53 -0.99 3.61 7.85
N ILE A 54 0.33 3.55 7.99
CA ILE A 54 1.17 2.47 7.43
C ILE A 54 0.75 1.11 7.97
N SER A 55 0.47 1.01 9.28
CA SER A 55 -0.01 -0.23 9.89
C SER A 55 -1.34 -0.68 9.29
N GLN A 56 -2.26 0.24 9.01
CA GLN A 56 -3.53 -0.09 8.36
C GLN A 56 -3.30 -0.59 6.93
N LEU A 57 -2.46 0.08 6.14
CA LEU A 57 -2.14 -0.34 4.78
C LEU A 57 -1.44 -1.72 4.74
N SER A 58 -0.53 -1.96 5.70
CA SER A 58 0.20 -3.22 5.81
C SER A 58 -0.68 -4.40 6.21
N ARG A 59 -1.69 -4.19 7.06
CA ARG A 59 -2.69 -5.24 7.38
C ARG A 59 -3.48 -5.71 6.17
N HIS A 60 -3.62 -4.86 5.15
CA HIS A 60 -4.30 -5.18 3.90
C HIS A 60 -3.32 -5.43 2.75
N ASN A 61 -2.04 -5.64 3.05
CA ASN A 61 -0.99 -5.95 2.09
C ASN A 61 -0.77 -4.91 0.97
N PHE A 62 -1.23 -3.66 1.13
CA PHE A 62 -0.96 -2.60 0.16
C PHE A 62 0.49 -2.11 0.20
N THR A 63 1.17 -2.29 1.33
CA THR A 63 2.57 -1.96 1.51
C THR A 63 3.18 -2.78 2.64
N TRP A 64 4.48 -3.03 2.57
CA TRP A 64 5.24 -3.57 3.68
C TRP A 64 6.58 -2.86 3.82
N LYS A 65 7.21 -3.03 4.99
CA LYS A 65 8.51 -2.45 5.27
C LYS A 65 9.59 -3.41 4.81
N GLU A 66 10.47 -2.94 3.93
CA GLU A 66 11.64 -3.71 3.47
C GLU A 66 12.81 -3.54 4.43
N ARG A 67 13.07 -2.28 4.82
CA ARG A 67 14.07 -1.91 5.82
C ARG A 67 13.69 -0.59 6.46
N ARG A 68 14.49 -0.11 7.42
CA ARG A 68 14.25 1.21 8.04
C ARG A 68 14.25 2.29 6.95
N GLY A 69 13.15 3.03 6.85
CA GLY A 69 13.01 4.12 5.88
C GLY A 69 12.76 3.68 4.45
N VAL A 70 12.47 2.39 4.20
CA VAL A 70 12.12 1.91 2.86
C VAL A 70 10.86 1.05 2.93
N TYR A 71 9.87 1.45 2.15
CA TYR A 71 8.60 0.76 2.02
C TYR A 71 8.46 0.22 0.61
N ARG A 72 7.99 -1.01 0.47
CA ARG A 72 7.52 -1.51 -0.82
C ARG A 72 6.02 -1.32 -0.92
N VAL A 73 5.56 -0.77 -2.04
CA VAL A 73 4.15 -0.77 -2.42
C VAL A 73 3.86 -2.07 -3.14
N HIS A 74 2.69 -2.67 -2.89
CA HIS A 74 2.32 -3.91 -3.54
C HIS A 74 2.40 -3.78 -5.07
N PRO A 75 3.27 -4.53 -5.78
CA PRO A 75 3.51 -4.36 -7.22
C PRO A 75 2.25 -4.54 -8.10
N LEU A 76 1.28 -5.35 -7.68
CA LEU A 76 0.00 -5.48 -8.41
C LEU A 76 -0.92 -4.26 -8.24
N TYR A 77 -0.65 -3.40 -7.26
CA TYR A 77 -1.38 -2.15 -7.03
C TYR A 77 -0.61 -0.92 -7.51
N ALA A 78 0.71 -0.91 -7.35
CA ALA A 78 1.58 0.24 -7.65
C ALA A 78 1.51 0.65 -9.13
N TYR A 79 1.48 -0.33 -10.03
CA TYR A 79 1.49 -0.10 -11.47
C TYR A 79 0.10 -0.34 -12.06
N ARG A 80 -0.45 0.67 -12.73
CA ARG A 80 -1.76 0.53 -13.37
C ARG A 80 -1.74 -0.42 -14.58
N TRP A 81 -0.72 -0.39 -15.46
CA TRP A 81 -0.83 -0.93 -16.84
C TRP A 81 0.27 -1.92 -17.29
N GLY A 82 0.63 -2.92 -16.48
CA GLY A 82 1.29 -4.13 -16.99
C GLY A 82 2.67 -3.95 -17.63
N SER A 83 3.44 -2.91 -17.23
CA SER A 83 4.72 -2.58 -17.87
C SER A 83 5.67 -3.78 -17.83
N VAL A 84 6.61 -3.87 -18.79
CA VAL A 84 7.61 -4.96 -18.80
C VAL A 84 8.38 -5.01 -17.48
N LYS A 85 8.66 -3.85 -16.88
CA LYS A 85 9.31 -3.74 -15.57
C LYS A 85 8.43 -4.32 -14.46
N GLN A 86 7.14 -4.00 -14.43
CA GLN A 86 6.19 -4.59 -13.49
C GLN A 86 6.14 -6.10 -13.64
N ARG A 87 6.02 -6.63 -14.86
CA ARG A 87 5.95 -8.08 -15.09
C ARG A 87 7.21 -8.80 -14.60
N ARG A 88 8.39 -8.23 -14.84
CA ARG A 88 9.66 -8.76 -14.31
C ARG A 88 9.67 -8.72 -12.79
N LEU A 89 9.25 -7.61 -12.18
CA LEU A 89 9.20 -7.45 -10.74
C LEU A 89 8.23 -8.44 -10.09
N VAL A 90 7.01 -8.55 -10.60
CA VAL A 90 6.00 -9.49 -10.13
C VAL A 90 6.52 -10.92 -10.22
N LYS A 91 7.15 -11.30 -11.34
CA LYS A 91 7.77 -12.62 -11.48
C LYS A 91 8.89 -12.85 -10.46
N SER A 92 9.73 -11.85 -10.22
CA SER A 92 10.83 -11.95 -9.24
C SER A 92 10.34 -12.05 -7.79
N LEU A 93 9.15 -11.54 -7.50
CA LEU A 93 8.55 -11.50 -6.16
C LEU A 93 7.41 -12.51 -5.97
N GLU A 94 7.21 -13.46 -6.89
CA GLU A 94 6.05 -14.35 -6.91
C GLU A 94 5.73 -14.97 -5.54
N LYS A 95 6.72 -15.55 -4.86
CA LYS A 95 6.55 -16.14 -3.53
C LYS A 95 6.10 -15.11 -2.48
N VAL A 96 6.72 -13.93 -2.48
CA VAL A 96 6.39 -12.84 -1.55
C VAL A 96 4.97 -12.33 -1.80
N LEU A 97 4.56 -12.23 -3.07
CA LEU A 97 3.21 -11.76 -3.44
C LEU A 97 2.11 -12.76 -3.08
N LEU A 98 2.42 -14.06 -3.07
CA LEU A 98 1.51 -15.08 -2.54
C LEU A 98 1.31 -14.93 -1.03
N GLU A 99 2.35 -14.57 -0.29
CA GLU A 99 2.26 -14.30 1.16
C GLU A 99 1.57 -12.95 1.47
N HIS A 100 1.64 -12.00 0.55
CA HIS A 100 1.08 -10.64 0.68
C HIS A 100 -0.13 -10.42 -0.22
N GLU A 101 -1.02 -11.40 -0.34
CA GLU A 101 -2.22 -11.26 -1.17
C GLU A 101 -3.13 -10.13 -0.63
N ILE A 102 -3.54 -9.22 -1.51
CA ILE A 102 -4.56 -8.21 -1.20
C ILE A 102 -5.94 -8.87 -1.31
N VAL A 103 -6.49 -9.28 -0.18
CA VAL A 103 -7.86 -9.80 -0.10
C VAL A 103 -8.85 -8.64 0.01
N ILE A 104 -9.71 -8.48 -1.01
CA ILE A 104 -10.78 -7.48 -1.01
C ILE A 104 -11.84 -7.89 0.03
N PRO A 105 -12.11 -7.06 1.06
CA PRO A 105 -13.12 -7.38 2.05
C PRO A 105 -14.49 -7.62 1.41
N THR A 106 -15.16 -8.70 1.80
CA THR A 106 -16.57 -8.88 1.49
C THR A 106 -17.38 -7.95 2.39
N VAL A 107 -18.11 -7.01 1.80
CA VAL A 107 -19.07 -6.19 2.56
C VAL A 107 -20.14 -7.15 3.07
N ARG A 108 -20.20 -7.39 4.39
CA ARG A 108 -21.37 -8.05 4.97
C ARG A 108 -22.54 -7.08 4.77
N ASN A 109 -23.52 -7.48 3.96
CA ASN A 109 -24.80 -6.76 3.92
C ASN A 109 -25.38 -6.82 5.34
N GLU A 110 -25.54 -5.68 5.98
CA GLU A 110 -26.22 -5.55 7.28
C GLU A 110 -27.74 -5.84 7.21
N ALA A 111 -28.23 -6.37 6.08
CA ALA A 111 -29.62 -6.72 5.84
C ALA A 111 -30.03 -8.11 6.38
N THR A 112 -29.22 -8.75 7.22
CA THR A 112 -29.58 -10.02 7.86
C THR A 112 -29.33 -9.94 9.36
N ARG A 113 -30.19 -9.21 10.06
CA ARG A 113 -30.42 -9.31 11.49
C ARG A 113 -31.90 -9.16 11.78
#